data_AF-A0A2G9ZBQ0-F1
#
_entry.id   AF-A0A2G9ZBQ0-F1
#
_cell.length_a   1.000
_cell.length_b   1.000
_cell.length_c   1.000
_cell.angle_alpha   90.00
_cell.angle_beta   90.00
_cell.angle_gamma   90.00
#
_symmetry.space_group_name_H-M   'P 1'
#
loop_
_entity.id
_entity.type
_entity.pdbx_description
1 polymer ?
#
loop_
_entity_poly.entity_id
_entity_poly.type
_entity_poly.pdbx_seq_one_letter_code
_entity_poly.pdbx_strand_id
1 'polypeptide(L)'
;MKTLENLISKLSKPLTLEICFFAILGVFVVYNIILVIKHFRSWRVPEKFVGQKWYQNIFYYIKRTGWGFLHHKIIFNLLLVGFVGLVLAGFYLPLPHVISPSDPSLGITEISDKNPLIVKFDRRVDRENLKYDLFPAIEGDWEFTSGVIGSDLKFVPKKTPEAETRYTISLKGIKNIFGNASENYLFSFQTPPAPKIVSVSPGDG
;
A
#
# COMPACT_ATOMS: atom_id res chain seq x y z
N MET A 1 33.15 2.34 2.11
CA MET A 1 31.79 2.82 2.46
C MET A 1 31.02 3.31 1.24
N LYS A 2 31.52 4.29 0.47
CA LYS A 2 30.85 4.84 -0.73
C LYS A 2 30.41 3.80 -1.78
N THR A 3 31.17 2.71 -1.96
CA THR A 3 30.82 1.63 -2.91
C THR A 3 29.59 0.81 -2.46
N LEU A 4 29.44 0.58 -1.16
CA LEU A 4 28.31 -0.16 -0.59
C LEU A 4 27.03 0.68 -0.63
N GLU A 5 27.12 1.98 -0.29
CA GLU A 5 25.99 2.92 -0.37
C GLU A 5 25.46 3.04 -1.80
N ASN A 6 26.36 3.12 -2.79
CA ASN A 6 25.99 3.22 -4.19
C ASN A 6 25.35 1.91 -4.70
N LEU A 7 25.78 0.75 -4.20
CA LEU A 7 25.15 -0.53 -4.49
C LEU A 7 23.75 -0.62 -3.87
N ILE A 8 23.59 -0.24 -2.60
CA ILE A 8 22.31 -0.23 -1.89
C ILE A 8 21.31 0.70 -2.59
N SER A 9 21.74 1.90 -2.97
CA SER A 9 20.95 2.85 -3.75
C SER A 9 20.50 2.30 -5.10
N LYS A 10 21.36 1.54 -5.78
CA LYS A 10 21.03 0.95 -7.08
C LYS A 10 20.07 -0.23 -6.93
N LEU A 11 20.24 -1.03 -5.87
CA LEU A 11 19.36 -2.16 -5.53
C LEU A 11 17.99 -1.71 -5.01
N SER A 12 17.90 -0.52 -4.41
CA SER A 12 16.63 0.04 -3.92
C SER A 12 15.74 0.60 -5.03
N LYS A 13 16.19 0.60 -6.30
CA LYS A 13 15.34 1.01 -7.42
C LYS A 13 14.27 -0.05 -7.65
N PRO A 14 12.99 0.34 -7.83
CA PRO A 14 11.87 -0.60 -7.87
C PRO A 14 12.02 -1.67 -8.97
N LEU A 15 12.48 -1.28 -10.16
CA LEU A 15 12.72 -2.19 -11.27
C LEU A 15 13.87 -3.19 -11.00
N THR A 16 14.96 -2.73 -10.36
CA THR A 16 16.11 -3.59 -10.05
C THR A 16 15.73 -4.63 -8.99
N LEU A 17 14.95 -4.21 -8.00
CA LEU A 17 14.49 -5.07 -6.91
C LEU A 17 13.48 -6.13 -7.43
N GLU A 18 12.66 -5.77 -8.41
CA GLU A 18 11.75 -6.70 -9.11
C GLU A 18 12.53 -7.77 -9.88
N ILE A 19 13.52 -7.37 -10.68
CA ILE A 19 14.38 -8.32 -11.42
C ILE A 19 15.12 -9.25 -10.46
N CYS A 20 15.70 -8.71 -9.38
CA CYS A 20 16.37 -9.51 -8.36
C CYS A 20 15.42 -10.51 -7.69
N PHE A 21 14.18 -10.11 -7.39
CA PHE A 21 13.17 -11.01 -6.83
C PHE A 21 12.87 -12.17 -7.77
N PHE A 22 12.59 -11.90 -9.05
CA PHE A 22 12.32 -12.97 -10.02
C PHE A 22 13.53 -13.89 -10.24
N ALA A 23 14.75 -13.35 -10.25
CA ALA A 23 15.96 -14.16 -10.34
C ALA A 23 16.11 -15.10 -9.12
N ILE A 24 15.94 -14.57 -7.90
CA ILE A 24 15.98 -15.36 -6.66
C ILE A 24 14.88 -16.43 -6.66
N LEU A 25 13.66 -16.05 -7.04
CA LEU A 25 12.54 -16.97 -7.18
C LEU A 25 12.86 -18.12 -8.15
N GLY A 26 13.42 -17.80 -9.31
CA GLY A 26 13.84 -18.78 -10.31
C GLY A 26 14.89 -19.74 -9.78
N VAL A 27 15.95 -19.25 -9.14
CA VAL A 27 16.98 -20.07 -8.50
C VAL A 27 16.36 -21.00 -7.45
N PHE A 28 15.40 -20.50 -6.68
CA PHE A 28 14.74 -21.26 -5.64
C PHE A 28 13.85 -22.38 -6.21
N VAL A 29 13.12 -22.12 -7.28
CA VAL A 29 12.34 -23.15 -8.00
C VAL A 29 13.26 -24.24 -8.54
N VAL A 30 14.35 -23.87 -9.21
CA VAL A 30 15.33 -24.82 -9.75
C VAL A 30 15.96 -25.67 -8.64
N TYR A 31 16.33 -25.05 -7.52
CA TYR A 31 16.87 -25.76 -6.36
C TYR A 31 15.90 -26.81 -5.80
N ASN A 32 14.61 -26.45 -5.65
CA ASN A 32 13.59 -27.40 -5.18
C ASN A 32 13.38 -28.55 -6.18
N ILE A 33 13.40 -28.29 -7.49
CA ILE A 33 13.34 -29.34 -8.52
C ILE A 33 14.54 -30.30 -8.41
N ILE A 34 15.76 -29.77 -8.23
CA ILE A 34 16.97 -30.59 -8.05
C ILE A 34 16.86 -31.47 -6.80
N LEU A 35 16.34 -30.94 -5.69
CA LEU A 35 16.11 -31.71 -4.47
C LEU A 35 15.15 -32.88 -4.70
N VAL A 36 14.06 -32.64 -5.43
CA VAL A 36 13.09 -33.68 -5.79
C VAL A 36 13.75 -34.76 -6.66
N ILE A 37 14.48 -34.37 -7.71
CA ILE A 37 15.19 -35.32 -8.59
C ILE A 37 16.21 -36.14 -7.80
N LYS A 38 17.00 -35.50 -6.93
CA LYS A 38 18.01 -36.18 -6.10
C LYS A 38 17.34 -37.17 -5.13
N HIS A 39 16.20 -36.80 -4.57
CA HIS A 39 15.42 -37.69 -3.70
C HIS A 39 14.95 -38.93 -4.46
N PHE A 40 14.31 -38.77 -5.64
CA PHE A 40 13.88 -39.91 -6.44
C PHE A 40 15.03 -40.77 -6.98
N ARG A 41 16.17 -40.16 -7.35
CA ARG A 41 17.37 -40.92 -7.77
C ARG A 41 17.92 -41.80 -6.65
N SER A 42 17.82 -41.35 -5.39
CA SER A 42 18.26 -42.13 -4.23
C SER A 42 17.39 -43.35 -3.93
N TRP A 43 16.23 -43.49 -4.59
CA TRP A 43 15.28 -44.58 -4.36
C TRP A 43 15.55 -45.86 -5.18
N ARG A 44 16.69 -45.97 -5.89
CA ARG A 44 17.05 -47.22 -6.55
C ARG A 44 17.51 -48.25 -5.52
N VAL A 45 16.77 -49.36 -5.43
CA VAL A 45 17.15 -50.53 -4.64
C VAL A 45 18.40 -51.15 -5.27
N PRO A 46 19.48 -51.37 -4.51
CA PRO A 46 20.67 -52.04 -5.04
C PRO A 46 20.29 -53.47 -5.48
N GLU A 47 20.73 -53.87 -6.69
CA GLU A 47 20.38 -55.16 -7.29
C GLU A 47 20.68 -56.36 -6.37
N LYS A 48 21.73 -56.25 -5.56
CA LYS A 48 22.14 -57.28 -4.59
C LYS A 48 21.14 -57.58 -3.47
N PHE A 49 20.09 -56.77 -3.30
CA PHE A 49 19.06 -56.96 -2.26
C PHE A 49 17.68 -57.32 -2.82
N VAL A 50 17.58 -57.57 -4.13
CA VAL A 50 16.33 -57.99 -4.76
C VAL A 50 15.94 -59.37 -4.23
N GLY A 51 14.76 -59.49 -3.61
CA GLY A 51 14.22 -60.74 -3.04
C GLY A 51 14.33 -60.88 -1.51
N GLN A 52 15.07 -60.02 -0.81
CA GLN A 52 15.15 -60.08 0.66
C GLN A 52 14.00 -59.30 1.33
N LYS A 53 13.01 -60.02 1.89
CA LYS A 53 11.79 -59.44 2.49
C LYS A 53 12.06 -58.46 3.65
N TRP A 54 13.05 -58.75 4.49
CA TRP A 54 13.42 -57.88 5.62
C TRP A 54 13.99 -56.53 5.15
N TYR A 55 14.80 -56.55 4.08
CA TYR A 55 15.39 -55.35 3.48
C TYR A 55 14.30 -54.46 2.87
N GLN A 56 13.31 -55.06 2.21
CA GLN A 56 12.17 -54.32 1.64
C GLN A 56 11.36 -53.57 2.71
N ASN A 57 11.13 -54.18 3.88
CA ASN A 57 10.43 -53.53 4.99
C ASN A 57 11.22 -52.33 5.54
N ILE A 58 12.53 -52.49 5.76
CA ILE A 58 13.39 -51.39 6.23
C ILE A 58 13.45 -50.27 5.18
N PHE A 59 13.61 -50.62 3.91
CA PHE A 59 13.65 -49.66 2.81
C PHE A 59 12.32 -48.89 2.70
N TYR A 60 11.18 -49.54 2.93
CA TYR A 60 9.87 -48.87 2.99
C TYR A 60 9.80 -47.82 4.11
N TYR A 61 10.27 -48.13 5.32
CA TYR A 61 10.28 -47.16 6.43
C TYR A 61 11.22 -45.98 6.17
N ILE A 62 12.43 -46.23 5.67
CA ILE A 62 13.39 -45.18 5.29
C ILE A 62 12.80 -44.29 4.18
N LYS A 63 12.12 -44.90 3.20
CA LYS A 63 11.44 -44.17 2.12
C LYS A 63 10.33 -43.28 2.67
N ARG A 64 9.53 -43.78 3.60
CA ARG A 64 8.41 -43.03 4.22
C ARG A 64 8.90 -41.85 5.05
N THR A 65 9.93 -42.02 5.89
CA THR A 65 10.50 -40.94 6.69
C THR A 65 11.24 -39.92 5.83
N GLY A 66 11.99 -40.39 4.82
CA GLY A 66 12.66 -39.53 3.85
C GLY A 66 11.68 -38.66 3.05
N TRP A 67 10.54 -39.23 2.64
CA TRP A 67 9.48 -38.49 1.94
C TRP A 67 8.84 -37.43 2.83
N GLY A 68 8.58 -37.75 4.11
CA GLY A 68 8.09 -36.77 5.08
C GLY A 68 9.03 -35.58 5.28
N PHE A 69 10.34 -35.83 5.37
CA PHE A 69 11.34 -34.76 5.50
C PHE A 69 11.46 -33.90 4.25
N LEU A 70 11.39 -34.52 3.05
CA LEU A 70 11.35 -33.77 1.79
C LEU A 70 10.10 -32.89 1.73
N HIS A 71 8.93 -33.41 2.11
CA HIS A 71 7.68 -32.65 2.16
C HIS A 71 7.78 -31.44 3.09
N HIS A 72 8.31 -31.61 4.31
CA HIS A 72 8.48 -30.49 5.24
C HIS A 72 9.42 -29.42 4.67
N LYS A 73 10.53 -29.82 4.04
CA LYS A 73 11.45 -28.86 3.41
C LYS A 73 10.81 -28.11 2.25
N ILE A 74 10.04 -28.79 1.40
CA ILE A 74 9.32 -28.15 0.29
C ILE A 74 8.26 -27.19 0.81
N ILE A 75 7.45 -27.60 1.80
CA ILE A 75 6.41 -26.76 2.41
C ILE A 75 7.04 -25.51 3.05
N PHE A 76 8.10 -25.69 3.85
CA PHE A 76 8.81 -24.58 4.47
C PHE A 76 9.37 -23.60 3.43
N ASN A 77 9.99 -24.13 2.37
CA ASN A 77 10.50 -23.34 1.26
C ASN A 77 9.39 -22.55 0.55
N LEU A 78 8.23 -23.16 0.30
CA LEU A 78 7.09 -22.47 -0.30
C LEU A 78 6.51 -21.38 0.62
N LEU A 79 6.41 -21.65 1.92
CA LEU A 79 5.99 -20.65 2.91
C LEU A 79 6.97 -19.48 2.98
N LEU A 80 8.28 -19.74 2.94
CA LEU A 80 9.31 -18.72 2.93
C LEU A 80 9.17 -17.82 1.68
N VAL A 81 9.03 -18.42 0.50
CA VAL A 81 8.84 -17.67 -0.76
C VAL A 81 7.55 -16.86 -0.73
N GLY A 82 6.44 -17.46 -0.27
CA GLY A 82 5.16 -16.78 -0.13
C GLY A 82 5.25 -15.59 0.83
N PHE A 83 5.92 -15.76 1.97
CA PHE A 83 6.15 -14.70 2.94
C PHE A 83 7.01 -13.56 2.37
N VAL A 84 8.12 -13.89 1.71
CA VAL A 84 8.99 -12.89 1.05
C VAL A 84 8.20 -12.15 -0.04
N GLY A 85 7.43 -12.87 -0.85
CA GLY A 85 6.57 -12.27 -1.88
C GLY A 85 5.52 -11.33 -1.29
N LEU A 86 4.91 -11.68 -0.15
CA LEU A 86 3.93 -10.84 0.54
C LEU A 86 4.57 -9.57 1.12
N VAL A 87 5.75 -9.70 1.74
CA VAL A 87 6.53 -8.55 2.23
C VAL A 87 6.89 -7.61 1.08
N LEU A 88 7.39 -8.15 -0.04
CA LEU A 88 7.73 -7.37 -1.22
C LEU A 88 6.50 -6.69 -1.82
N ALA A 89 5.38 -7.40 -1.95
CA ALA A 89 4.12 -6.82 -2.42
C ALA A 89 3.70 -5.60 -1.58
N GLY A 90 3.95 -5.62 -0.25
CA GLY A 90 3.73 -4.47 0.63
C GLY A 90 4.54 -3.22 0.22
N PHE A 91 5.80 -3.39 -0.21
CA PHE A 91 6.64 -2.30 -0.71
C PHE A 91 6.16 -1.77 -2.07
N TYR A 92 5.60 -2.63 -2.92
CA TYR A 92 5.06 -2.27 -4.22
C TYR A 92 3.60 -1.83 -4.18
N LEU A 93 3.02 -1.65 -2.99
CA LEU A 93 1.68 -1.10 -2.92
C LEU A 93 1.70 0.32 -3.50
N PRO A 94 0.86 0.58 -4.51
CA PRO A 94 0.78 1.88 -5.15
C PRO A 94 0.48 2.98 -4.13
N LEU A 95 1.02 4.15 -4.42
CA LEU A 95 0.94 5.31 -3.54
C LEU A 95 -0.50 5.87 -3.52
N PRO A 96 -0.93 6.44 -2.39
CA PRO A 96 -2.22 7.12 -2.30
C PRO A 96 -2.22 8.40 -3.12
N HIS A 97 -3.31 8.63 -3.84
CA HIS A 97 -3.55 9.83 -4.63
C HIS A 97 -4.88 10.46 -4.23
N VAL A 98 -4.93 11.79 -4.29
CA VAL A 98 -6.18 12.52 -4.14
C VAL A 98 -6.98 12.35 -5.42
N ILE A 99 -8.19 11.80 -5.30
CA ILE A 99 -9.13 11.62 -6.43
C ILE A 99 -10.21 12.69 -6.44
N SER A 100 -10.45 13.35 -5.31
CA SER A 100 -11.37 14.45 -5.20
C SER A 100 -10.87 15.42 -4.13
N PRO A 101 -10.77 16.73 -4.42
CA PRO A 101 -10.97 17.32 -5.75
C PRO A 101 -9.93 16.83 -6.76
N SER A 102 -10.29 16.73 -8.04
CA SER A 102 -9.37 16.34 -9.11
C SER A 102 -8.57 17.52 -9.67
N ASP A 103 -9.14 18.72 -9.57
CA ASP A 103 -8.60 19.94 -10.15
C ASP A 103 -7.89 20.81 -9.12
N PRO A 104 -6.78 21.47 -9.50
CA PRO A 104 -6.06 22.39 -8.61
C PRO A 104 -6.87 23.65 -8.26
N SER A 105 -8.00 23.89 -8.95
CA SER A 105 -8.92 24.99 -8.67
C SER A 105 -10.37 24.54 -8.88
N LEU A 106 -11.15 24.49 -7.80
CA LEU A 106 -12.55 24.08 -7.80
C LEU A 106 -13.54 25.16 -8.27
N GLY A 107 -13.06 26.36 -8.62
CA GLY A 107 -13.92 27.47 -8.99
C GLY A 107 -14.72 27.98 -7.80
N ILE A 108 -15.98 28.34 -8.01
CA ILE A 108 -16.88 28.81 -6.93
C ILE A 108 -17.42 27.59 -6.16
N THR A 109 -17.15 27.51 -4.86
CA THR A 109 -17.57 26.42 -3.99
C THR A 109 -18.17 26.98 -2.71
N GLU A 110 -19.39 26.57 -2.41
CA GLU A 110 -20.04 26.86 -1.13
C GLU A 110 -19.60 25.81 -0.10
N ILE A 111 -19.04 26.26 1.01
CA ILE A 111 -18.69 25.41 2.14
C ILE A 111 -19.39 25.91 3.41
N SER A 112 -20.03 24.99 4.11
CA SER A 112 -20.79 25.23 5.33
C SER A 112 -20.80 23.99 6.22
N ASP A 113 -21.43 24.09 7.39
CA ASP A 113 -21.69 22.95 8.28
C ASP A 113 -22.49 21.84 7.56
N LYS A 114 -23.40 22.22 6.67
CA LYS A 114 -24.22 21.31 5.85
C LYS A 114 -23.51 20.83 4.59
N ASN A 115 -22.63 21.66 4.03
CA ASN A 115 -21.84 21.37 2.84
C ASN A 115 -20.35 21.37 3.19
N PRO A 116 -19.86 20.33 3.88
CA PRO A 116 -18.46 20.25 4.28
C PRO A 116 -17.57 20.01 3.07
N LEU A 117 -16.32 20.42 3.17
CA LEU A 117 -15.33 20.13 2.15
C LEU A 117 -14.78 18.72 2.37
N ILE A 118 -14.78 17.88 1.32
CA ILE A 118 -14.32 16.50 1.40
C ILE A 118 -13.19 16.28 0.41
N VAL A 119 -12.04 15.87 0.93
CA VAL A 119 -10.91 15.36 0.14
C VAL A 119 -10.95 13.83 0.20
N LYS A 120 -11.02 13.18 -0.96
CA LYS A 120 -11.03 11.73 -1.09
C LYS A 120 -9.71 11.22 -1.63
N PHE A 121 -9.21 10.16 -1.02
CA PHE A 121 -8.04 9.43 -1.47
C PHE A 121 -8.47 8.10 -2.10
N ASP A 122 -7.82 7.69 -3.18
CA ASP A 122 -8.06 6.38 -3.82
C ASP A 122 -7.68 5.20 -2.92
N ARG A 123 -6.87 5.45 -1.90
CA ARG A 123 -6.24 4.46 -1.03
C ARG A 123 -6.17 4.91 0.42
N ARG A 124 -5.85 3.96 1.29
CA ARG A 124 -5.64 4.22 2.72
C ARG A 124 -4.42 5.10 2.93
N VAL A 125 -4.62 6.21 3.63
CA VAL A 125 -3.57 7.15 4.03
C VAL A 125 -3.24 6.94 5.49
N ASP A 126 -1.95 7.01 5.82
CA ASP A 126 -1.48 7.07 7.19
C ASP A 126 -1.84 8.44 7.82
N ARG A 127 -2.81 8.41 8.73
CA ARG A 127 -3.33 9.59 9.43
C ARG A 127 -2.25 10.30 10.25
N GLU A 128 -1.32 9.57 10.86
CA GLU A 128 -0.35 10.16 11.81
C GLU A 128 0.65 11.08 11.11
N ASN A 129 0.96 10.76 9.85
CA ASN A 129 1.89 11.52 9.03
C ASN A 129 1.22 12.61 8.17
N LEU A 130 -0.10 12.51 7.96
CA LEU A 130 -0.86 13.45 7.14
C LEU A 130 -0.98 14.82 7.83
N LYS A 131 -0.43 15.84 7.17
CA LYS A 131 -0.54 17.24 7.59
C LYS A 131 -1.43 17.98 6.60
N TYR A 132 -2.37 18.76 7.13
CA TYR A 132 -3.28 19.58 6.33
C TYR A 132 -3.28 21.01 6.85
N ASP A 133 -3.37 21.96 5.93
CA ASP A 133 -3.40 23.39 6.20
C ASP A 133 -4.40 24.07 5.26
N LEU A 134 -5.02 25.15 5.74
CA LEU A 134 -6.07 25.91 5.05
C LEU A 134 -5.80 27.39 5.21
N PHE A 135 -5.61 28.09 4.08
CA PHE A 135 -5.29 29.51 4.05
C PHE A 135 -6.18 30.29 3.07
N PRO A 136 -6.82 31.41 3.46
CA PRO A 136 -6.89 31.94 4.83
C PRO A 136 -7.50 30.94 5.82
N ALA A 137 -7.15 31.05 7.10
CA ALA A 137 -7.63 30.12 8.11
C ALA A 137 -9.13 30.30 8.36
N ILE A 138 -9.89 29.21 8.28
CA ILE A 138 -11.30 29.16 8.68
C ILE A 138 -11.40 28.35 9.98
N GLU A 139 -12.15 28.87 10.96
CA GLU A 139 -12.46 28.12 12.16
C GLU A 139 -13.35 26.91 11.82
N GLY A 140 -12.88 25.70 12.14
CA GLY A 140 -13.57 24.46 11.81
C GLY A 140 -12.85 23.23 12.35
N ASP A 141 -13.46 22.07 12.17
CA ASP A 141 -12.91 20.78 12.58
C ASP A 141 -12.53 19.93 11.37
N TRP A 142 -11.44 19.16 11.51
CA TRP A 142 -11.01 18.17 10.53
C TRP A 142 -11.35 16.76 11.01
N GLU A 143 -12.08 16.03 10.19
CA GLU A 143 -12.49 14.65 10.42
C GLU A 143 -11.79 13.74 9.41
N PHE A 144 -11.02 12.77 9.89
CA PHE A 144 -10.36 11.78 9.03
C PHE A 144 -11.02 10.42 9.19
N THR A 145 -11.43 9.82 8.07
CA THR A 145 -12.04 8.49 8.02
C THR A 145 -11.20 7.57 7.13
N SER A 146 -10.71 6.46 7.68
CA SER A 146 -10.05 5.41 6.88
C SER A 146 -11.08 4.33 6.56
N GLY A 147 -11.35 4.13 5.27
CA GLY A 147 -12.10 2.97 4.77
C GLY A 147 -11.19 1.75 4.53
N VAL A 148 -11.80 0.69 3.99
CA VAL A 148 -11.08 -0.51 3.53
C VAL A 148 -10.31 -0.23 2.24
N ILE A 149 -10.93 0.52 1.32
CA ILE A 149 -10.40 0.78 -0.03
C ILE A 149 -9.71 2.14 -0.10
N GLY A 150 -10.21 3.16 0.60
CA GLY A 150 -9.74 4.55 0.52
C GLY A 150 -9.68 5.26 1.87
N SER A 151 -9.44 6.56 1.84
CA SER A 151 -9.56 7.43 3.02
C SER A 151 -10.18 8.75 2.61
N ASP A 152 -10.90 9.38 3.55
CA ASP A 152 -11.55 10.66 3.36
C ASP A 152 -11.07 11.62 4.46
N LEU A 153 -10.71 12.84 4.06
CA LEU A 153 -10.41 13.95 4.95
C LEU A 153 -11.48 15.02 4.74
N LYS A 154 -12.27 15.28 5.78
CA LYS A 154 -13.42 16.18 5.74
C LYS A 154 -13.16 17.38 6.63
N PHE A 155 -13.43 18.58 6.12
CA PHE A 155 -13.39 19.82 6.88
C PHE A 155 -14.80 20.35 7.08
N VAL A 156 -15.17 20.57 8.35
CA VAL A 156 -16.47 21.12 8.76
C VAL A 156 -16.24 22.51 9.36
N PRO A 157 -16.59 23.60 8.64
CA PRO A 157 -16.43 24.95 9.16
C PRO A 157 -17.41 25.21 10.32
N LYS A 158 -16.92 25.83 11.40
CA LYS A 158 -17.72 26.33 12.54
C LYS A 158 -18.24 27.74 12.32
N LYS A 159 -17.56 28.50 11.46
CA LYS A 159 -17.96 29.85 11.05
C LYS A 159 -18.12 29.92 9.56
N THR A 160 -19.08 30.73 9.12
CA THR A 160 -19.28 31.03 7.71
C THR A 160 -18.00 31.66 7.15
N PRO A 161 -17.42 31.09 6.09
CA PRO A 161 -16.25 31.65 5.42
C PRO A 161 -16.54 33.03 4.83
N GLU A 162 -15.51 33.87 4.74
CA GLU A 162 -15.62 35.16 4.04
C GLU A 162 -16.04 34.94 2.59
N ALA A 163 -16.99 35.75 2.11
CA ALA A 163 -17.49 35.71 0.74
C ALA A 163 -16.42 36.18 -0.26
N GLU A 164 -16.55 35.75 -1.52
CA GLU A 164 -15.64 36.08 -2.63
C GLU A 164 -14.15 35.81 -2.37
N THR A 165 -13.82 34.99 -1.37
CA THR A 165 -12.47 34.80 -0.87
C THR A 165 -11.89 33.50 -1.42
N ARG A 166 -10.64 33.56 -1.88
CA ARG A 166 -9.90 32.39 -2.37
C ARG A 166 -9.23 31.68 -1.21
N TYR A 167 -9.62 30.44 -0.98
CA TYR A 167 -9.02 29.54 -0.01
C TYR A 167 -8.11 28.53 -0.71
N THR A 168 -7.00 28.19 -0.08
CA THR A 168 -6.01 27.23 -0.54
C THR A 168 -5.80 26.17 0.53
N ILE A 169 -5.83 24.91 0.13
CA ILE A 169 -5.56 23.77 1.01
C ILE A 169 -4.28 23.11 0.59
N SER A 170 -3.42 22.85 1.56
CA SER A 170 -2.17 22.12 1.37
C SER A 170 -2.20 20.84 2.20
N LEU A 171 -2.02 19.70 1.53
CA LEU A 171 -1.88 18.39 2.13
C LEU A 171 -0.44 17.93 1.94
N LYS A 172 0.23 17.61 3.04
CA LYS A 172 1.64 17.19 3.07
C LYS A 172 1.79 15.89 3.84
N GLY A 173 2.87 15.16 3.55
CA GLY A 173 3.16 13.91 4.28
C GLY A 173 2.16 12.80 3.96
N ILE A 174 1.54 12.83 2.78
CA ILE A 174 0.62 11.79 2.32
C ILE A 174 1.43 10.50 2.17
N LYS A 175 1.17 9.50 3.02
CA LYS A 175 1.85 8.20 3.00
C LYS A 175 0.85 7.06 2.98
N ASN A 176 1.22 5.93 2.41
CA ASN A 176 0.47 4.69 2.59
C ASN A 176 0.70 4.11 4.01
N ILE A 177 -0.06 3.06 4.37
CA ILE A 177 0.06 2.38 5.67
C ILE A 177 1.40 1.65 5.88
N PHE A 178 2.25 1.57 4.86
CA PHE A 178 3.61 1.00 4.91
C PHE A 178 4.69 2.08 4.97
N GLY A 179 4.31 3.36 5.01
CA GLY A 179 5.22 4.51 5.15
C GLY A 179 5.77 5.08 3.83
N ASN A 180 5.39 4.53 2.67
CA ASN A 180 5.80 5.09 1.38
C ASN A 180 5.08 6.40 1.11
N ALA A 181 5.83 7.45 0.77
CA ALA A 181 5.31 8.79 0.55
C ALA A 181 4.82 9.01 -0.88
N SER A 182 3.69 9.69 -1.00
CA SER A 182 3.16 10.27 -2.23
C SER A 182 3.54 11.75 -2.33
N GLU A 183 3.22 12.36 -3.47
CA GLU A 183 3.40 13.79 -3.67
C GLU A 183 2.49 14.60 -2.74
N ASN A 184 2.95 15.80 -2.35
CA ASN A 184 2.08 16.74 -1.64
C ASN A 184 0.97 17.21 -2.58
N TYR A 185 -0.21 17.47 -2.03
CA TYR A 185 -1.36 17.91 -2.81
C TYR A 185 -1.75 19.33 -2.43
N LEU A 186 -2.07 20.16 -3.42
CA LEU A 186 -2.46 21.54 -3.23
C LEU A 186 -3.60 21.89 -4.18
N PHE A 187 -4.66 22.47 -3.64
CA PHE A 187 -5.79 22.96 -4.44
C PHE A 187 -6.38 24.23 -3.83
N SER A 188 -7.14 24.96 -4.63
CA SER A 188 -7.83 26.17 -4.19
C SER A 188 -9.30 26.18 -4.60
N PHE A 189 -10.10 26.95 -3.89
CA PHE A 189 -11.50 27.23 -4.24
C PHE A 189 -11.83 28.68 -3.87
N GLN A 190 -12.89 29.22 -4.46
CA GLN A 190 -13.39 30.56 -4.17
C GLN A 190 -14.80 30.46 -3.58
N THR A 191 -15.07 31.19 -2.51
CA THR A 191 -16.43 31.23 -1.94
C THR A 191 -17.36 32.08 -2.81
N PRO A 192 -18.68 31.81 -2.78
CA PRO A 192 -19.65 32.58 -3.56
C PRO A 192 -19.70 34.05 -3.10
N PRO A 193 -20.23 34.95 -3.96
CA PRO A 193 -20.50 36.33 -3.60
C PRO A 193 -21.49 36.44 -2.46
N ALA A 194 -21.33 37.47 -1.62
CA ALA A 194 -22.28 37.75 -0.56
C ALA A 194 -23.67 38.05 -1.16
N PRO A 195 -24.75 37.53 -0.57
CA PRO A 195 -26.09 37.81 -1.05
C PRO A 195 -26.38 39.32 -0.98
N LYS A 196 -26.87 39.89 -2.08
CA LYS A 196 -27.29 41.30 -2.12
C LYS A 196 -28.74 41.41 -1.67
N ILE A 197 -29.01 42.29 -0.71
CA ILE A 197 -30.38 42.62 -0.29
C ILE A 197 -31.01 43.45 -1.41
N VAL A 198 -32.07 42.92 -2.04
CA VAL A 198 -32.75 43.57 -3.19
C VAL A 198 -33.93 44.42 -2.74
N SER A 199 -34.60 44.05 -1.65
CA SER A 199 -35.68 44.83 -1.04
C SER A 199 -35.90 44.42 0.41
N VAL A 200 -36.45 45.34 1.20
CA VAL A 200 -36.93 45.11 2.58
C VAL A 200 -38.38 45.60 2.61
N SER A 201 -39.30 44.80 3.15
CA SER A 201 -40.73 45.15 3.23
C SER A 201 -41.40 44.60 4.50
N PRO A 202 -42.24 45.39 5.19
CA PRO A 202 -42.44 46.81 4.96
C PRO A 202 -41.17 47.61 5.29
N GLY A 203 -40.94 48.72 4.58
CA GLY A 203 -39.89 49.67 4.95
C GLY A 203 -40.14 50.25 6.34
N ASP A 204 -39.11 50.79 6.98
CA ASP A 204 -39.22 51.44 8.29
C ASP A 204 -40.39 52.44 8.28
N GLY A 205 -41.31 52.25 9.23
CA GLY A 205 -42.62 52.91 9.29
C GLY A 205 -42.60 54.39 9.64
#